data_AF-J9GYM2-F1
#
_entry.id   AF-J9GYM2-F1
#
_cell.length_a   1.000
_cell.length_b   1.000
_cell.length_c   1.000
_cell.angle_alpha   90.00
_cell.angle_beta   90.00
_cell.angle_gamma   90.00
#
_symmetry.space_group_name_H-M   'P 1'
#
loop_
_entity.id
_entity.type
_entity.pdbx_description
1 polymer ?
#
loop_
_entity_poly.entity_id
_entity_poly.type
_entity_poly.pdbx_seq_one_letter_code
_entity_poly.pdbx_strand_id
1 'polypeptide(L)'
;MINAEAIAKMKDGVRFANIARGGCMDMQAVADAVKSGKIAGAAIDVYPFEPLTKENNPFHGLFNVVQTPHLGASTVEAQIGVAVDVAYGVIDALEGRPVMTAVNMAPIPKSVADIIQPYFGLAERMGTVGIYLAEGPIKAVEVEYTGELANTEIQALTTAFLKGLLNPILQESVNFVNAPNIAKKRNLDVKESKSHKSDYFTTAITAKIVTSKGEHTLVGTLFDGKEPKIVQIDKFRVDFTPEGYMLFVPHIDKPNMIGQIATILGSAGININGMQVGSTPVKGTNIMAIAVGDDIPNDIMLQLRGIEGILDAKLINCEC
;
A
#
# COMPACT_ATOMS: atom_id res chain seq x y z
N MET A 1 9.10 -33.06 -0.40
CA MET A 1 8.61 -34.02 -1.41
C MET A 1 8.59 -35.40 -0.78
N ILE A 2 7.49 -36.14 -0.92
CA ILE A 2 7.33 -37.50 -0.42
C ILE A 2 7.89 -38.47 -1.48
N ASN A 3 9.10 -38.97 -1.26
CA ASN A 3 9.80 -39.92 -2.11
C ASN A 3 9.88 -41.31 -1.44
N ALA A 4 10.51 -42.30 -2.11
CA ALA A 4 10.64 -43.66 -1.60
C ALA A 4 11.27 -43.74 -0.18
N GLU A 5 12.30 -42.93 0.08
CA GLU A 5 12.96 -42.88 1.40
C GLU A 5 12.03 -42.33 2.50
N ALA A 6 11.22 -41.31 2.18
CA ALA A 6 10.23 -40.77 3.10
C ALA A 6 9.11 -41.78 3.36
N ILE A 7 8.67 -42.50 2.33
CA ILE A 7 7.65 -43.55 2.45
C ILE A 7 8.15 -44.73 3.29
N ALA A 8 9.41 -45.13 3.16
CA ALA A 8 10.00 -46.21 3.95
C ALA A 8 9.93 -45.96 5.46
N LYS A 9 10.00 -44.67 5.88
CA LYS A 9 9.90 -44.23 7.27
C LYS A 9 8.47 -44.21 7.82
N MET A 10 7.46 -44.34 6.97
CA MET A 10 6.06 -44.36 7.40
C MET A 10 5.74 -45.66 8.13
N LYS A 11 4.64 -45.66 8.90
CA LYS A 11 4.07 -46.91 9.43
C LYS A 11 3.57 -47.78 8.28
N ASP A 12 3.54 -49.10 8.47
CA ASP A 12 2.93 -50.00 7.49
C ASP A 12 1.41 -49.85 7.51
N GLY A 13 0.77 -49.93 6.33
CA GLY A 13 -0.67 -49.83 6.18
C GLY A 13 -1.23 -48.42 6.35
N VAL A 14 -0.41 -47.37 6.23
CA VAL A 14 -0.87 -45.98 6.25
C VAL A 14 -1.79 -45.67 5.07
N ARG A 15 -2.64 -44.64 5.23
CA ARG A 15 -3.40 -44.04 4.13
C ARG A 15 -2.73 -42.76 3.68
N PHE A 16 -2.63 -42.57 2.37
CA PHE A 16 -1.96 -41.43 1.76
C PHE A 16 -2.97 -40.53 1.05
N ALA A 17 -2.81 -39.22 1.13
CA ALA A 17 -3.63 -38.27 0.38
C ALA A 17 -2.77 -37.15 -0.20
N ASN A 18 -2.93 -36.87 -1.50
CA ASN A 18 -2.37 -35.68 -2.12
C ASN A 18 -3.44 -34.93 -2.92
N ILE A 19 -3.90 -33.84 -2.32
CA ILE A 19 -4.92 -32.90 -2.84
C ILE A 19 -4.32 -31.48 -2.81
N ALA A 20 -3.00 -31.36 -2.87
CA ALA A 20 -2.27 -30.10 -2.69
C ALA A 20 -1.57 -29.67 -3.98
N ARG A 21 -0.44 -30.31 -4.32
CA ARG A 21 0.28 -30.08 -5.58
C ARG A 21 0.85 -31.38 -6.13
N GLY A 22 0.87 -31.53 -7.45
CA GLY A 22 1.41 -32.71 -8.11
C GLY A 22 2.84 -33.06 -7.67
N GLY A 23 3.73 -32.06 -7.61
CA GLY A 23 5.13 -32.22 -7.21
C GLY A 23 5.37 -32.51 -5.72
N CYS A 24 4.33 -32.66 -4.89
CA CYS A 24 4.50 -33.01 -3.48
C CYS A 24 4.92 -34.47 -3.28
N MET A 25 4.75 -35.34 -4.27
CA MET A 25 5.04 -36.77 -4.20
C MET A 25 5.80 -37.27 -5.44
N ASP A 26 6.54 -38.36 -5.27
CA ASP A 26 6.97 -39.22 -6.37
C ASP A 26 5.86 -40.23 -6.69
N MET A 27 5.25 -40.10 -7.87
CA MET A 27 4.12 -40.95 -8.28
C MET A 27 4.48 -42.43 -8.32
N GLN A 28 5.68 -42.78 -8.79
CA GLN A 28 6.09 -44.17 -8.94
C GLN A 28 6.35 -44.79 -7.57
N ALA A 29 7.04 -44.06 -6.69
CA ALA A 29 7.30 -44.52 -5.33
C ALA A 29 6.00 -44.75 -4.55
N VAL A 30 5.01 -43.86 -4.69
CA VAL A 30 3.68 -44.05 -4.06
C VAL A 30 2.97 -45.26 -4.65
N ALA A 31 2.96 -45.43 -5.97
CA ALA A 31 2.32 -46.58 -6.62
C ALA A 31 2.93 -47.92 -6.16
N ASP A 32 4.25 -47.99 -6.07
CA ASP A 32 4.95 -49.20 -5.63
C ASP A 32 4.78 -49.47 -4.13
N ALA A 33 4.68 -48.41 -3.32
CA ALA A 33 4.33 -48.53 -1.91
C ALA A 33 2.88 -49.02 -1.70
N VAL A 34 1.95 -48.66 -2.59
CA VAL A 34 0.59 -49.20 -2.60
C VAL A 34 0.59 -50.66 -3.01
N LYS A 35 1.30 -51.04 -4.07
CA LYS A 35 1.43 -52.44 -4.54
C LYS A 35 2.05 -53.36 -3.49
N SER A 36 3.05 -52.87 -2.75
CA SER A 36 3.72 -53.63 -1.69
C SER A 36 2.92 -53.71 -0.38
N GLY A 37 1.83 -52.95 -0.24
CA GLY A 37 1.03 -52.87 0.98
C GLY A 37 1.61 -51.95 2.07
N LYS A 38 2.75 -51.30 1.82
CA LYS A 38 3.30 -50.25 2.70
C LYS A 38 2.29 -49.12 2.91
N ILE A 39 1.61 -48.73 1.83
CA ILE A 39 0.45 -47.84 1.83
C ILE A 39 -0.79 -48.71 1.59
N ALA A 40 -1.73 -48.72 2.53
CA ALA A 40 -2.96 -49.51 2.42
C ALA A 40 -3.93 -48.95 1.34
N GLY A 41 -3.87 -47.64 1.10
CA GLY A 41 -4.62 -46.99 0.03
C GLY A 41 -4.27 -45.50 -0.09
N ALA A 42 -4.60 -44.92 -1.24
CA ALA A 42 -4.28 -43.53 -1.55
C ALA A 42 -5.47 -42.77 -2.16
N ALA A 43 -5.56 -41.47 -1.91
CA ALA A 43 -6.46 -40.54 -2.58
C ALA A 43 -5.63 -39.44 -3.26
N ILE A 44 -5.76 -39.29 -4.57
CA ILE A 44 -4.89 -38.42 -5.37
C ILE A 44 -5.75 -37.59 -6.31
N ASP A 45 -5.64 -36.27 -6.21
CA ASP A 45 -6.36 -35.32 -7.08
C ASP A 45 -5.42 -34.58 -8.06
N VAL A 46 -4.13 -34.47 -7.72
CA VAL A 46 -3.16 -33.63 -8.43
C VAL A 46 -1.91 -34.41 -8.81
N TYR A 47 -1.37 -34.11 -9.99
CA TYR A 47 -0.28 -34.87 -10.61
C TYR A 47 0.83 -33.94 -11.14
N PRO A 48 2.11 -34.34 -11.13
CA PRO A 48 3.19 -33.55 -11.71
C PRO A 48 3.00 -33.22 -13.20
N PHE A 49 2.31 -34.12 -13.93
CA PHE A 49 1.99 -33.97 -15.34
C PHE A 49 0.50 -34.23 -15.55
N GLU A 50 -0.22 -33.22 -16.03
CA GLU A 50 -1.65 -33.28 -16.35
C GLU A 50 -1.84 -32.84 -17.81
N PRO A 51 -2.69 -33.53 -18.61
CA PRO A 51 -3.61 -34.60 -18.22
C PRO A 51 -2.93 -35.97 -18.00
N LEU A 52 -3.55 -36.80 -17.16
CA LEU A 52 -3.18 -38.20 -17.06
C LEU A 52 -3.63 -39.00 -18.28
N THR A 53 -2.74 -39.85 -18.75
CA THR A 53 -2.94 -40.83 -19.82
C THR A 53 -2.77 -42.23 -19.24
N LYS A 54 -3.01 -43.28 -20.04
CA LYS A 54 -2.78 -44.65 -19.56
C LYS A 54 -1.29 -44.93 -19.38
N GLU A 55 -0.45 -44.27 -20.18
CA GLU A 55 0.99 -44.46 -20.26
C GLU A 55 1.71 -43.79 -19.09
N ASN A 56 1.19 -42.66 -18.59
CA ASN A 56 1.83 -41.89 -17.50
C ASN A 56 1.17 -42.09 -16.13
N ASN A 57 0.17 -42.97 -16.01
CA ASN A 57 -0.55 -43.23 -14.76
C ASN A 57 -0.13 -44.56 -14.11
N PRO A 58 0.81 -44.56 -13.14
CA PRO A 58 1.27 -45.76 -12.45
C PRO A 58 0.22 -46.33 -11.47
N PHE A 59 -0.88 -45.61 -11.23
CA PHE A 59 -2.00 -46.05 -10.39
C PHE A 59 -3.09 -46.78 -11.17
N HIS A 60 -2.96 -46.89 -12.50
CA HIS A 60 -3.94 -47.58 -13.33
C HIS A 60 -4.10 -49.04 -12.88
N GLY A 61 -5.35 -49.47 -12.64
CA GLY A 61 -5.67 -50.81 -12.16
C GLY A 61 -5.48 -51.04 -10.65
N LEU A 62 -5.01 -50.05 -9.88
CA LEU A 62 -4.91 -50.16 -8.42
C LEU A 62 -6.26 -49.82 -7.77
N PHE A 63 -7.00 -50.84 -7.34
CA PHE A 63 -8.34 -50.69 -6.78
C PHE A 63 -8.40 -49.91 -5.46
N ASN A 64 -7.30 -49.83 -4.73
CA ASN A 64 -7.16 -49.11 -3.46
C ASN A 64 -6.60 -47.69 -3.63
N VAL A 65 -6.58 -47.16 -4.87
CA VAL A 65 -6.24 -45.77 -5.16
C VAL A 65 -7.45 -45.05 -5.75
N VAL A 66 -7.98 -44.07 -5.02
CA VAL A 66 -9.01 -43.15 -5.49
C VAL A 66 -8.32 -42.02 -6.25
N GLN A 67 -8.77 -41.77 -7.48
CA GLN A 67 -8.21 -40.75 -8.36
C GLN A 67 -9.32 -39.80 -8.81
N THR A 68 -9.06 -38.50 -8.72
CA THR A 68 -9.92 -37.45 -9.25
C THR A 68 -9.11 -36.52 -10.16
N PRO A 69 -9.67 -36.01 -11.27
CA PRO A 69 -8.93 -35.19 -12.23
C PRO A 69 -8.89 -33.72 -11.80
N HIS A 70 -8.11 -33.39 -10.76
CA HIS A 70 -7.90 -32.02 -10.27
C HIS A 70 -9.21 -31.28 -9.96
N LEU A 71 -10.07 -31.92 -9.18
CA LEU A 71 -11.41 -31.44 -8.86
C LEU A 71 -11.47 -30.58 -7.59
N GLY A 72 -10.37 -30.37 -6.87
CA GLY A 72 -10.35 -29.65 -5.59
C GLY A 72 -11.04 -28.27 -5.59
N ALA A 73 -10.96 -27.53 -6.71
CA ALA A 73 -11.63 -26.23 -6.88
C ALA A 73 -12.80 -26.26 -7.88
N SER A 74 -13.20 -27.45 -8.35
CA SER A 74 -14.29 -27.64 -9.32
C SER A 74 -15.65 -27.69 -8.62
N THR A 75 -15.97 -26.66 -7.83
CA THR A 75 -17.27 -26.48 -7.17
C THR A 75 -17.91 -25.16 -7.60
N VAL A 76 -19.24 -25.08 -7.55
CA VAL A 76 -19.97 -23.86 -7.94
C VAL A 76 -19.56 -22.70 -7.05
N GLU A 77 -19.43 -22.92 -5.75
CA GLU A 77 -19.08 -21.91 -4.75
C GLU A 77 -17.66 -21.36 -4.97
N ALA A 78 -16.69 -22.24 -5.26
CA ALA A 78 -15.31 -21.81 -5.52
C ALA A 78 -15.23 -21.00 -6.82
N GLN A 79 -15.93 -21.44 -7.88
CA GLN A 79 -15.96 -20.70 -9.15
C GLN A 79 -16.62 -19.32 -9.01
N ILE A 80 -17.71 -19.22 -8.23
CA ILE A 80 -18.33 -17.92 -7.90
C ILE A 80 -17.35 -17.04 -7.13
N GLY A 81 -16.70 -17.58 -6.09
CA GLY A 81 -15.72 -16.83 -5.30
C GLY A 81 -14.59 -16.27 -6.17
N VAL A 82 -13.97 -17.12 -6.99
CA VAL A 82 -12.91 -16.71 -7.93
C VAL A 82 -13.41 -15.66 -8.92
N ALA A 83 -14.61 -15.84 -9.48
CA ALA A 83 -15.18 -14.89 -10.45
C ALA A 83 -15.42 -13.51 -9.81
N VAL A 84 -15.96 -13.46 -8.60
CA VAL A 84 -16.21 -12.22 -7.85
C VAL A 84 -14.90 -11.55 -7.47
N ASP A 85 -13.92 -12.29 -6.96
CA ASP A 85 -12.61 -11.76 -6.58
C ASP A 85 -11.87 -11.14 -7.78
N VAL A 86 -11.90 -11.82 -8.93
CA VAL A 86 -11.31 -11.30 -10.18
C VAL A 86 -12.08 -10.08 -10.67
N ALA A 87 -13.41 -10.07 -10.61
CA ALA A 87 -14.22 -8.93 -11.02
C ALA A 87 -13.89 -7.66 -10.21
N TYR A 88 -13.81 -7.78 -8.88
CA TYR A 88 -13.39 -6.67 -8.02
C TYR A 88 -11.95 -6.23 -8.31
N GLY A 89 -11.02 -7.19 -8.49
CA GLY A 89 -9.64 -6.87 -8.86
C GLY A 89 -9.53 -6.12 -10.20
N VAL A 90 -10.39 -6.42 -11.17
CA VAL A 90 -10.46 -5.69 -12.45
C VAL A 90 -11.03 -4.28 -12.25
N ILE A 91 -12.09 -4.13 -11.46
CA ILE A 91 -12.65 -2.81 -11.13
C ILE A 91 -11.59 -1.95 -10.44
N ASP A 92 -10.91 -2.50 -9.43
CA ASP A 92 -9.84 -1.82 -8.70
C ASP A 92 -8.72 -1.41 -9.65
N ALA A 93 -8.29 -2.28 -10.57
CA ALA A 93 -7.29 -1.95 -11.56
C ALA A 93 -7.71 -0.78 -12.48
N LEU A 94 -8.96 -0.79 -12.95
CA LEU A 94 -9.50 0.23 -13.85
C LEU A 94 -9.69 1.59 -13.15
N GLU A 95 -10.03 1.57 -11.86
CA GLU A 95 -10.19 2.76 -11.03
C GLU A 95 -8.87 3.19 -10.36
N GLY A 96 -7.74 2.56 -10.72
CA GLY A 96 -6.41 2.92 -10.22
C GLY A 96 -6.17 2.58 -8.74
N ARG A 97 -7.00 1.72 -8.14
CA ARG A 97 -6.88 1.22 -6.76
C ARG A 97 -5.91 0.03 -6.66
N PRO A 98 -5.41 -0.29 -5.44
CA PRO A 98 -4.53 -1.44 -5.23
C PRO A 98 -5.23 -2.77 -5.54
N VAL A 99 -4.59 -3.64 -6.32
CA VAL A 99 -5.06 -5.01 -6.56
C VAL A 99 -4.25 -5.98 -5.71
N MET A 100 -4.83 -6.43 -4.59
CA MET A 100 -4.14 -7.26 -3.60
C MET A 100 -3.73 -8.65 -4.14
N THR A 101 -4.38 -9.11 -5.21
CA THR A 101 -4.13 -10.40 -5.87
C THR A 101 -3.25 -10.29 -7.12
N ALA A 102 -2.63 -9.13 -7.38
CA ALA A 102 -1.78 -8.94 -8.54
C ALA A 102 -0.59 -9.91 -8.56
N VAL A 103 -0.47 -10.70 -9.63
CA VAL A 103 0.56 -11.75 -9.76
C VAL A 103 1.94 -11.23 -10.14
N ASN A 104 2.02 -9.99 -10.64
CA ASN A 104 3.26 -9.29 -10.99
C ASN A 104 3.75 -8.36 -9.86
N MET A 105 3.15 -8.49 -8.67
CA MET A 105 3.57 -7.85 -7.43
C MET A 105 3.88 -8.93 -6.39
N ALA A 106 4.63 -8.59 -5.34
CA ALA A 106 4.79 -9.49 -4.20
C ALA A 106 3.41 -9.80 -3.60
N PRO A 107 3.04 -11.08 -3.40
CA PRO A 107 1.75 -11.43 -2.84
C PRO A 107 1.66 -10.94 -1.40
N ILE A 108 0.55 -10.29 -1.06
CA ILE A 108 0.29 -9.78 0.29
C ILE A 108 -0.58 -10.81 1.02
N PRO A 109 -0.08 -11.47 2.09
CA PRO A 109 -0.91 -12.38 2.88
C PRO A 109 -2.11 -11.64 3.48
N LYS A 110 -3.26 -12.32 3.62
CA LYS A 110 -4.47 -11.71 4.21
C LYS A 110 -4.22 -11.09 5.58
N SER A 111 -3.43 -11.76 6.43
CA SER A 111 -3.04 -11.25 7.75
C SER A 111 -2.25 -9.93 7.71
N VAL A 112 -1.50 -9.69 6.63
CA VAL A 112 -0.81 -8.42 6.39
C VAL A 112 -1.80 -7.39 5.84
N ALA A 113 -2.58 -7.79 4.83
CA ALA A 113 -3.57 -6.94 4.17
C ALA A 113 -4.55 -6.31 5.16
N ASP A 114 -5.07 -7.08 6.11
CA ASP A 114 -6.02 -6.60 7.13
C ASP A 114 -5.43 -5.47 8.00
N ILE A 115 -4.10 -5.44 8.19
CA ILE A 115 -3.40 -4.40 8.97
C ILE A 115 -3.10 -3.17 8.10
N ILE A 116 -2.60 -3.38 6.87
CA ILE A 116 -2.10 -2.27 6.04
C ILE A 116 -3.18 -1.61 5.18
N GLN A 117 -4.29 -2.30 4.87
CA GLN A 117 -5.35 -1.79 3.99
C GLN A 117 -5.88 -0.40 4.41
N PRO A 118 -6.15 -0.14 5.70
CA PRO A 118 -6.63 1.18 6.13
C PRO A 118 -5.62 2.32 5.87
N TYR A 119 -4.33 2.00 5.80
CA TYR A 119 -3.25 2.98 5.63
C TYR A 119 -2.89 3.25 4.17
N PHE A 120 -3.39 2.47 3.20
CA PHE A 120 -3.03 2.64 1.79
C PHE A 120 -3.37 4.03 1.25
N GLY A 121 -4.61 4.48 1.48
CA GLY A 121 -5.06 5.80 1.04
C GLY A 121 -4.27 6.93 1.71
N LEU A 122 -3.96 6.77 3.00
CA LEU A 122 -3.12 7.72 3.72
C LEU A 122 -1.70 7.78 3.13
N ALA A 123 -1.05 6.63 2.94
CA ALA A 123 0.31 6.57 2.40
C ALA A 123 0.39 7.19 1.00
N GLU A 124 -0.57 6.89 0.12
CA GLU A 124 -0.65 7.48 -1.21
C GLU A 124 -0.82 9.01 -1.15
N ARG A 125 -1.79 9.50 -0.38
CA ARG A 125 -2.04 10.94 -0.21
C ARG A 125 -0.86 11.66 0.43
N MET A 126 -0.16 11.03 1.37
CA MET A 126 1.09 11.56 1.93
C MET A 126 2.16 11.71 0.85
N GLY A 127 2.24 10.79 -0.11
CA GLY A 127 3.08 10.90 -1.29
C GLY A 127 2.73 12.14 -2.11
N THR A 128 1.44 12.32 -2.42
CA THR A 128 0.94 13.49 -3.15
C THR A 128 1.27 14.80 -2.43
N VAL A 129 0.97 14.91 -1.13
CA VAL A 129 1.33 16.10 -0.34
C VAL A 129 2.85 16.31 -0.36
N GLY A 130 3.61 15.23 -0.27
CA GLY A 130 5.06 15.24 -0.31
C GLY A 130 5.67 15.90 -1.53
N ILE A 131 5.12 15.66 -2.72
CA ILE A 131 5.66 16.25 -3.96
C ILE A 131 5.37 17.75 -4.06
N TYR A 132 4.23 18.22 -3.54
CA TYR A 132 3.95 19.66 -3.48
C TYR A 132 4.82 20.40 -2.46
N LEU A 133 5.26 19.71 -1.41
CA LEU A 133 6.24 20.26 -0.48
C LEU A 133 7.66 20.27 -1.07
N ALA A 134 7.98 19.33 -1.96
CA ALA A 134 9.32 19.20 -2.53
C ALA A 134 9.73 20.44 -3.36
N GLU A 135 10.71 21.18 -2.88
CA GLU A 135 11.26 22.35 -3.58
C GLU A 135 12.37 22.00 -4.57
N GLY A 136 12.05 21.16 -5.57
CA GLY A 136 12.97 20.77 -6.64
C GLY A 136 13.21 19.26 -6.72
N PRO A 137 14.26 18.81 -7.45
CA PRO A 137 14.50 17.40 -7.69
C PRO A 137 14.68 16.62 -6.37
N ILE A 138 13.87 15.57 -6.20
CA ILE A 138 13.95 14.63 -5.08
C ILE A 138 15.15 13.71 -5.30
N LYS A 139 16.01 13.61 -4.28
CA LYS A 139 17.18 12.73 -4.24
C LYS A 139 16.91 11.45 -3.47
N ALA A 140 16.19 11.57 -2.35
CA ALA A 140 15.88 10.46 -1.49
C ALA A 140 14.51 10.61 -0.82
N VAL A 141 13.92 9.47 -0.48
CA VAL A 141 12.72 9.33 0.33
C VAL A 141 13.02 8.32 1.42
N GLU A 142 12.75 8.68 2.66
CA GLU A 142 12.87 7.78 3.81
C GLU A 142 11.49 7.64 4.44
N VAL A 143 10.94 6.43 4.49
CA VAL A 143 9.63 6.15 5.10
C VAL A 143 9.83 5.28 6.33
N GLU A 144 9.49 5.82 7.48
CA GLU A 144 9.52 5.14 8.77
C GLU A 144 8.11 4.73 9.20
N TYR A 145 7.99 3.48 9.66
CA TYR A 145 6.75 2.91 10.17
C TYR A 145 6.89 2.59 11.65
N THR A 146 5.95 3.07 12.47
CA THR A 146 5.92 2.85 13.92
C THR A 146 4.66 2.10 14.36
N GLY A 147 4.67 1.58 15.59
CA GLY A 147 3.52 0.92 16.18
C GLY A 147 3.21 -0.44 15.58
N GLU A 148 1.94 -0.68 15.28
CA GLU A 148 1.48 -1.94 14.68
C GLU A 148 2.11 -2.18 13.29
N LEU A 149 2.35 -1.11 12.53
CA LEU A 149 2.98 -1.19 11.21
C LEU A 149 4.44 -1.67 11.27
N ALA A 150 5.14 -1.46 12.38
CA ALA A 150 6.50 -1.97 12.54
C ALA A 150 6.54 -3.51 12.57
N ASN A 151 5.43 -4.16 12.96
CA ASN A 151 5.35 -5.61 13.13
C ASN A 151 4.85 -6.37 11.89
N THR A 152 4.54 -5.67 10.79
CA THR A 152 4.00 -6.27 9.55
C THR A 152 4.87 -5.95 8.35
N GLU A 153 4.59 -6.54 7.19
CA GLU A 153 5.25 -6.19 5.93
C GLU A 153 4.75 -4.81 5.44
N ILE A 154 5.66 -3.91 5.07
CA ILE A 154 5.38 -2.48 4.82
C ILE A 154 5.66 -2.04 3.38
N GLN A 155 6.23 -2.91 2.54
CA GLN A 155 6.67 -2.56 1.19
C GLN A 155 5.52 -2.04 0.32
N ALA A 156 4.31 -2.57 0.51
CA ALA A 156 3.13 -2.14 -0.23
C ALA A 156 2.69 -0.71 0.15
N LEU A 157 2.86 -0.29 1.41
CA LEU A 157 2.60 1.09 1.84
C LEU A 157 3.64 2.05 1.28
N THR A 158 4.92 1.66 1.23
CA THR A 158 5.96 2.49 0.60
C THR A 158 5.69 2.63 -0.88
N THR A 159 5.21 1.56 -1.53
CA THR A 159 4.82 1.58 -2.93
C THR A 159 3.64 2.51 -3.19
N ALA A 160 2.64 2.53 -2.30
CA ALA A 160 1.54 3.49 -2.33
C ALA A 160 2.04 4.94 -2.17
N PHE A 161 2.93 5.18 -1.22
CA PHE A 161 3.58 6.49 -1.05
C PHE A 161 4.34 6.93 -2.30
N LEU A 162 5.14 6.05 -2.90
CA LEU A 162 5.87 6.35 -4.14
C LEU A 162 4.93 6.60 -5.32
N LYS A 163 3.81 5.87 -5.42
CA LYS A 163 2.79 6.12 -6.44
C LYS A 163 2.28 7.55 -6.30
N GLY A 164 1.79 7.95 -5.12
CA GLY A 164 1.29 9.30 -4.88
C GLY A 164 2.35 10.39 -5.07
N LEU A 165 3.60 10.13 -4.70
CA LEU A 165 4.71 11.07 -4.87
C LEU A 165 5.07 11.31 -6.35
N LEU A 166 5.02 10.26 -7.17
CA LEU A 166 5.48 10.31 -8.55
C LEU A 166 4.36 10.61 -9.55
N ASN A 167 3.12 10.17 -9.29
CA ASN A 167 2.01 10.33 -10.25
C ASN A 167 1.79 11.79 -10.70
N PRO A 168 1.80 12.81 -9.81
CA PRO A 168 1.51 14.19 -10.21
C PRO A 168 2.55 14.84 -11.13
N ILE A 169 3.76 14.30 -11.21
CA ILE A 169 4.89 14.90 -11.95
C ILE A 169 5.29 14.13 -13.19
N LEU A 170 4.67 12.97 -13.44
CA LEU A 170 5.01 12.10 -14.56
C LEU A 170 3.92 12.10 -15.63
N GLN A 171 4.34 12.10 -16.89
CA GLN A 171 3.45 11.91 -18.03
C GLN A 171 3.04 10.44 -18.20
N GLU A 172 3.88 9.52 -17.74
CA GLU A 172 3.58 8.08 -17.72
C GLU A 172 2.74 7.75 -16.49
N SER A 173 1.72 6.90 -16.65
CA SER A 173 0.88 6.43 -15.55
C SER A 173 1.71 5.65 -14.53
N VAL A 174 1.68 6.10 -13.28
CA VAL A 174 2.30 5.43 -12.14
C VAL A 174 1.24 4.59 -11.42
N ASN A 175 1.57 3.34 -11.10
CA ASN A 175 0.70 2.41 -10.40
C ASN A 175 1.48 1.62 -9.34
N PHE A 176 0.76 0.81 -8.56
CA PHE A 176 1.32 0.02 -7.46
C PHE A 176 2.31 -1.08 -7.89
N VAL A 177 2.49 -1.33 -9.19
CA VAL A 177 3.46 -2.29 -9.70
C VAL A 177 4.72 -1.59 -10.20
N ASN A 178 4.57 -0.49 -10.93
CA ASN A 178 5.69 0.18 -11.58
C ASN A 178 6.36 1.27 -10.71
N ALA A 179 5.71 1.80 -9.68
CA ALA A 179 6.23 2.92 -8.88
C ALA A 179 7.64 2.69 -8.33
N PRO A 180 7.99 1.52 -7.74
CA PRO A 180 9.35 1.30 -7.23
C PRO A 180 10.40 1.27 -8.35
N ASN A 181 10.05 0.70 -9.50
CA ASN A 181 10.94 0.64 -10.66
C ASN A 181 11.15 2.03 -11.29
N ILE A 182 10.11 2.86 -11.33
CA ILE A 182 10.21 4.24 -11.81
C ILE A 182 11.08 5.07 -10.86
N ALA A 183 10.90 4.95 -9.54
CA ALA A 183 11.74 5.60 -8.55
C ALA A 183 13.22 5.24 -8.77
N LYS A 184 13.52 3.94 -8.93
CA LYS A 184 14.87 3.45 -9.21
C LYS A 184 15.45 3.99 -10.51
N LYS A 185 14.67 4.00 -11.61
CA LYS A 185 15.10 4.57 -12.91
C LYS A 185 15.45 6.05 -12.82
N ARG A 186 14.86 6.76 -11.87
CA ARG A 186 15.10 8.20 -11.60
C ARG A 186 16.21 8.45 -10.58
N ASN A 187 16.93 7.41 -10.16
CA ASN A 187 17.98 7.48 -9.13
C ASN A 187 17.46 8.05 -7.80
N LEU A 188 16.20 7.80 -7.47
CA LEU A 188 15.62 8.15 -6.18
C LEU A 188 16.02 7.07 -5.17
N ASP A 189 16.76 7.46 -4.13
CA ASP A 189 17.14 6.57 -3.03
C ASP A 189 15.94 6.38 -2.10
N VAL A 190 15.39 5.17 -2.05
CA VAL A 190 14.24 4.83 -1.20
C VAL A 190 14.73 4.04 -0.01
N LYS A 191 14.49 4.55 1.20
CA LYS A 191 14.78 3.86 2.45
C LYS A 191 13.50 3.59 3.22
N GLU A 192 13.43 2.39 3.76
CA GLU A 192 12.36 1.96 4.65
C GLU A 192 12.95 1.69 6.02
N SER A 193 12.31 2.17 7.07
CA SER A 193 12.68 1.87 8.44
C SER A 193 11.46 1.49 9.27
N LYS A 194 11.71 0.68 10.30
CA LYS A 194 10.73 0.28 11.30
C LYS A 194 11.26 0.70 12.65
N SER A 195 10.42 1.31 13.46
CA SER A 195 10.78 1.74 14.81
C SER A 195 9.71 1.34 15.81
N HIS A 196 10.14 0.74 16.91
CA HIS A 196 9.27 0.43 18.06
C HIS A 196 9.19 1.59 19.06
N LYS A 197 9.89 2.69 18.80
CA LYS A 197 9.80 3.89 19.60
C LYS A 197 8.57 4.67 19.15
N SER A 198 7.51 4.63 19.95
CA SER A 198 6.37 5.52 19.75
C SER A 198 6.71 6.88 20.36
N ASP A 199 6.70 7.94 19.54
CA ASP A 199 6.68 9.30 20.04
C ASP A 199 5.23 9.66 20.45
N TYR A 200 4.60 10.65 19.81
CA TYR A 200 3.28 11.15 20.21
C TYR A 200 2.10 10.25 19.79
N PHE A 201 2.28 9.41 18.77
CA PHE A 201 1.27 8.50 18.24
C PHE A 201 1.75 7.05 18.33
N THR A 202 0.83 6.14 18.64
CA THR A 202 1.13 4.70 18.77
C THR A 202 1.52 4.07 17.44
N THR A 203 0.75 4.35 16.38
CA THR A 203 1.02 3.89 15.01
C THR A 203 1.04 5.09 14.06
N ALA A 204 2.13 5.26 13.33
CA ALA A 204 2.28 6.36 12.37
C ALA A 204 3.17 5.97 11.18
N ILE A 205 2.96 6.68 10.07
CA ILE A 205 3.84 6.71 8.90
C ILE A 205 4.55 8.05 8.93
N THR A 206 5.89 8.04 8.97
CA THR A 206 6.71 9.24 8.89
C THR A 206 7.50 9.21 7.59
N ALA A 207 7.21 10.12 6.67
CA ALA A 207 7.92 10.24 5.40
C ALA A 207 8.83 11.46 5.41
N LYS A 208 10.10 11.26 5.09
CA LYS A 208 11.10 12.32 4.90
C LYS A 208 11.49 12.40 3.43
N ILE A 209 11.36 13.58 2.84
CA ILE A 209 11.63 13.83 1.42
C ILE A 209 12.83 14.75 1.34
N VAL A 210 13.91 14.25 0.75
CA VAL A 210 15.17 14.97 0.61
C VAL A 210 15.31 15.47 -0.81
N THR A 211 15.43 16.78 -0.97
CA THR A 211 15.59 17.45 -2.27
C THR A 211 16.97 18.09 -2.39
N SER A 212 17.26 18.70 -3.54
CA SER A 212 18.47 19.54 -3.69
C SER A 212 18.46 20.82 -2.86
N LYS A 213 17.31 21.30 -2.38
CA LYS A 213 17.17 22.58 -1.67
C LYS A 213 16.94 22.43 -0.16
N GLY A 214 16.56 21.24 0.30
CA GLY A 214 16.24 20.99 1.70
C GLY A 214 15.56 19.65 1.89
N GLU A 215 15.10 19.42 3.11
CA GLU A 215 14.33 18.25 3.49
C GLU A 215 12.98 18.66 4.07
N HIS A 216 11.97 17.85 3.77
CA HIS A 216 10.63 17.98 4.36
C HIS A 216 10.21 16.69 5.02
N THR A 217 9.44 16.80 6.10
CA THR A 217 8.92 15.64 6.85
C THR A 217 7.40 15.69 6.90
N LEU A 218 6.75 14.55 6.74
CA LEU A 218 5.31 14.38 6.87
C LEU A 218 5.02 13.24 7.83
N VAL A 219 4.13 13.45 8.79
CA VAL A 219 3.67 12.39 9.69
C VAL A 219 2.17 12.21 9.50
N GLY A 220 1.77 10.99 9.17
CA GLY A 220 0.38 10.58 9.05
C GLY A 220 0.03 9.45 10.02
N THR A 221 -1.22 9.42 10.45
CA THR A 221 -1.77 8.35 11.30
C THR A 221 -3.26 8.17 10.99
N LEU A 222 -3.87 7.10 11.52
CA LEU A 222 -5.31 6.87 11.47
C LEU A 222 -5.92 7.12 12.85
N PHE A 223 -6.85 8.05 12.94
CA PHE A 223 -7.65 8.24 14.15
C PHE A 223 -8.73 7.15 14.21
N ASP A 224 -8.92 6.54 15.38
CA ASP A 224 -9.76 5.35 15.59
C ASP A 224 -9.46 4.19 14.61
N GLY A 225 -8.23 4.14 14.08
CA GLY A 225 -7.80 3.16 13.08
C GLY A 225 -8.45 3.29 11.70
N LYS A 226 -9.23 4.36 11.44
CA LYS A 226 -10.01 4.52 10.20
C LYS A 226 -9.89 5.88 9.54
N GLU A 227 -9.78 6.95 10.32
CA GLU A 227 -9.82 8.31 9.79
C GLU A 227 -8.39 8.80 9.48
N PRO A 228 -8.02 9.01 8.20
CA PRO A 228 -6.68 9.43 7.84
C PRO A 228 -6.42 10.88 8.26
N LYS A 229 -5.33 11.08 9.00
CA LYS A 229 -4.88 12.40 9.46
C LYS A 229 -3.41 12.61 9.16
N ILE A 230 -3.08 13.77 8.62
CA ILE A 230 -1.72 14.30 8.69
C ILE A 230 -1.63 15.11 9.97
N VAL A 231 -0.69 14.72 10.82
CA VAL A 231 -0.53 15.23 12.18
C VAL A 231 0.72 16.10 12.36
N GLN A 232 1.63 16.04 11.39
CA GLN A 232 2.80 16.89 11.36
C GLN A 232 3.29 17.13 9.94
N ILE A 233 3.69 18.37 9.65
CA ILE A 233 4.46 18.74 8.47
C ILE A 233 5.69 19.50 8.94
N ASP A 234 6.87 19.05 8.55
CA ASP A 234 8.17 19.50 9.04
C ASP A 234 8.21 19.52 10.57
N LYS A 235 8.21 20.72 11.15
CA LYS A 235 8.20 20.95 12.60
C LYS A 235 6.84 21.44 13.10
N PHE A 236 5.85 21.56 12.22
CA PHE A 236 4.53 22.09 12.50
C PHE A 236 3.58 20.96 12.86
N ARG A 237 2.95 21.05 14.03
CA ARG A 237 1.86 20.16 14.41
C ARG A 237 0.57 20.65 13.76
N VAL A 238 -0.12 19.73 13.13
CA VAL A 238 -1.38 19.96 12.42
C VAL A 238 -2.31 18.77 12.71
N ASP A 239 -3.57 18.87 12.35
CA ASP A 239 -4.56 17.79 12.39
C ASP A 239 -5.55 18.04 11.27
N PHE A 240 -5.26 17.48 10.10
CA PHE A 240 -6.16 17.62 8.96
C PHE A 240 -6.32 16.28 8.23
N THR A 241 -7.49 16.12 7.63
CA THR A 241 -7.77 15.02 6.71
C THR A 241 -7.19 15.37 5.35
N PRO A 242 -6.29 14.56 4.75
CA PRO A 242 -5.65 14.88 3.48
C PRO A 242 -6.62 14.68 2.30
N GLU A 243 -7.59 15.58 2.14
CA GLU A 243 -8.65 15.55 1.12
C GLU A 243 -8.83 16.91 0.49
N GLY A 244 -9.21 16.93 -0.79
CA GLY A 244 -9.42 18.14 -1.56
C GLY A 244 -8.19 19.04 -1.62
N TYR A 245 -8.40 20.33 -1.44
CA TYR A 245 -7.37 21.34 -1.56
C TYR A 245 -6.94 21.89 -0.20
N MET A 246 -5.63 22.06 -0.05
CA MET A 246 -5.02 22.57 1.17
C MET A 246 -4.05 23.70 0.90
N LEU A 247 -4.31 24.84 1.53
CA LEU A 247 -3.47 26.02 1.46
C LEU A 247 -2.60 26.14 2.71
N PHE A 248 -1.28 26.11 2.53
CA PHE A 248 -0.27 26.36 3.55
C PHE A 248 0.28 27.77 3.42
N VAL A 249 0.18 28.54 4.52
CA VAL A 249 0.58 29.95 4.55
C VAL A 249 1.44 30.25 5.78
N PRO A 250 2.77 30.07 5.70
CA PRO A 250 3.68 30.62 6.69
C PRO A 250 3.61 32.16 6.68
N HIS A 251 3.52 32.76 7.87
CA HIS A 251 3.32 34.19 8.03
C HIS A 251 3.97 34.70 9.33
N ILE A 252 4.22 36.02 9.38
CA ILE A 252 4.64 36.72 10.60
C ILE A 252 3.48 36.77 11.58
N ASP A 253 3.74 36.46 12.84
CA ASP A 253 2.76 36.53 13.91
C ASP A 253 2.45 37.99 14.27
N LYS A 254 1.50 38.59 13.54
CA LYS A 254 0.97 39.92 13.78
C LYS A 254 -0.56 39.93 13.68
N PRO A 255 -1.24 40.89 14.33
CA PRO A 255 -2.70 41.00 14.24
C PRO A 255 -3.19 41.04 12.77
N ASN A 256 -4.39 40.48 12.54
CA ASN A 256 -5.10 40.50 11.26
C ASN A 256 -4.52 39.65 10.11
N MET A 257 -3.60 38.71 10.36
CA MET A 257 -3.13 37.77 9.31
C MET A 257 -4.24 36.81 8.86
N ILE A 258 -4.92 36.18 9.81
CA ILE A 258 -6.02 35.25 9.54
C ILE A 258 -7.17 35.95 8.81
N GLY A 259 -7.56 37.15 9.28
CA GLY A 259 -8.69 37.90 8.73
C GLY A 259 -8.48 38.31 7.27
N GLN A 260 -7.26 38.69 6.88
CA GLN A 260 -6.94 39.06 5.50
C GLN A 260 -7.09 37.87 4.54
N ILE A 261 -6.58 36.69 4.92
CA ILE A 261 -6.73 35.49 4.08
C ILE A 261 -8.19 35.08 3.97
N ALA A 262 -8.92 35.02 5.09
CA ALA A 262 -10.33 34.66 5.10
C ALA A 262 -11.18 35.62 4.24
N THR A 263 -10.84 36.91 4.25
CA THR A 263 -11.54 37.93 3.44
C THR A 263 -11.28 37.73 1.95
N ILE A 264 -10.03 37.47 1.55
CA ILE A 264 -9.69 37.23 0.13
C ILE A 264 -10.38 35.96 -0.38
N LEU A 265 -10.27 34.85 0.36
CA LEU A 265 -10.92 33.59 -0.02
C LEU A 265 -12.45 33.73 -0.10
N GLY A 266 -13.06 34.35 0.91
CA GLY A 266 -14.51 34.58 0.93
C GLY A 266 -14.98 35.51 -0.19
N SER A 267 -14.20 36.54 -0.54
CA SER A 267 -14.51 37.45 -1.66
C SER A 267 -14.41 36.75 -3.02
N ALA A 268 -13.54 35.75 -3.13
CA ALA A 268 -13.42 34.88 -4.30
C ALA A 268 -14.47 33.76 -4.34
N GLY A 269 -15.32 33.64 -3.32
CA GLY A 269 -16.33 32.58 -3.22
C GLY A 269 -15.77 31.21 -2.84
N ILE A 270 -14.56 31.15 -2.28
CA ILE A 270 -13.87 29.91 -1.90
C ILE A 270 -14.20 29.59 -0.44
N ASN A 271 -14.84 28.44 -0.20
CA ASN A 271 -15.19 27.98 1.14
C ASN A 271 -13.95 27.48 1.91
N ILE A 272 -13.95 27.74 3.22
CA ILE A 272 -12.97 27.22 4.18
C ILE A 272 -13.64 26.09 4.96
N ASN A 273 -13.18 24.85 4.73
CA ASN A 273 -13.71 23.65 5.37
C ASN A 273 -13.05 23.37 6.73
N GLY A 274 -11.83 23.86 6.90
CA GLY A 274 -11.08 23.74 8.14
C GLY A 274 -9.89 24.69 8.13
N MET A 275 -9.51 25.16 9.31
CA MET A 275 -8.36 26.03 9.47
C MET A 275 -7.66 25.72 10.79
N GLN A 276 -6.34 25.61 10.72
CA GLN A 276 -5.48 25.50 11.89
C GLN A 276 -4.31 26.45 11.79
N VAL A 277 -3.90 26.95 12.96
CA VAL A 277 -2.74 27.83 13.10
C VAL A 277 -1.76 27.18 14.06
N GLY A 278 -0.56 26.91 13.58
CA GLY A 278 0.53 26.34 14.36
C GLY A 278 1.65 27.34 14.55
N SER A 279 2.30 27.30 15.70
CA SER A 279 3.55 28.05 15.93
C SER A 279 4.67 27.46 15.08
N THR A 280 5.52 28.32 14.53
CA THR A 280 6.73 27.86 13.83
C THR A 280 7.94 27.77 14.79
N PRO A 281 9.01 27.04 14.43
CA PRO A 281 10.27 27.06 15.18
C PRO A 281 10.96 28.43 15.17
N VAL A 282 10.62 29.28 14.20
CA VAL A 282 11.15 30.64 14.09
C VAL A 282 10.29 31.55 14.94
N LYS A 283 10.93 32.22 15.91
CA LYS A 283 10.20 33.09 16.84
C LYS A 283 9.52 34.23 16.08
N GLY A 284 8.24 34.44 16.34
CA GLY A 284 7.45 35.50 15.71
C GLY A 284 6.87 35.14 14.34
N THR A 285 6.89 33.86 13.96
CA THR A 285 6.20 33.37 12.77
C THR A 285 5.29 32.19 13.12
N ASN A 286 4.18 32.07 12.39
CA ASN A 286 3.17 31.02 12.49
C ASN A 286 2.92 30.43 11.09
N ILE A 287 2.24 29.29 11.03
CA ILE A 287 1.77 28.69 9.78
C ILE A 287 0.26 28.49 9.87
N MET A 288 -0.45 28.91 8.83
CA MET A 288 -1.86 28.57 8.61
C MET A 288 -1.93 27.36 7.67
N ALA A 289 -2.64 26.32 8.07
CA ALA A 289 -3.06 25.22 7.22
C ALA A 289 -4.58 25.32 7.04
N ILE A 290 -5.03 25.50 5.79
CA ILE A 290 -6.42 25.82 5.47
C ILE A 290 -6.92 24.78 4.47
N ALA A 291 -7.90 23.98 4.86
CA ALA A 291 -8.64 23.12 3.94
C ALA A 291 -9.69 23.98 3.23
N VAL A 292 -9.63 24.01 1.90
CA VAL A 292 -10.54 24.80 1.06
C VAL A 292 -11.38 23.88 0.17
N GLY A 293 -12.58 24.34 -0.18
CA GLY A 293 -13.54 23.53 -0.96
C GLY A 293 -13.13 23.30 -2.42
N ASP A 294 -12.40 24.26 -3.00
CA ASP A 294 -12.12 24.32 -4.43
C ASP A 294 -10.67 24.76 -4.70
N ASP A 295 -10.22 24.59 -5.93
CA ASP A 295 -8.93 25.13 -6.40
C ASP A 295 -8.87 26.65 -6.23
N ILE A 296 -7.68 27.20 -6.02
CA ILE A 296 -7.48 28.64 -5.87
C ILE A 296 -6.86 29.21 -7.15
N PRO A 297 -7.59 30.04 -7.90
CA PRO A 297 -7.08 30.68 -9.11
C PRO A 297 -5.77 31.45 -8.88
N ASN A 298 -4.91 31.49 -9.90
CA ASN A 298 -3.57 32.08 -9.80
C ASN A 298 -3.59 33.56 -9.39
N ASP A 299 -4.57 34.34 -9.84
CA ASP A 299 -4.75 35.73 -9.45
C ASP A 299 -5.05 35.87 -7.95
N ILE A 300 -5.86 34.98 -7.38
CA ILE A 300 -6.13 34.93 -5.94
C ILE A 300 -4.89 34.48 -5.17
N MET A 301 -4.16 33.48 -5.66
CA MET A 301 -2.88 33.07 -5.06
C MET A 301 -1.85 34.21 -5.04
N LEU A 302 -1.81 35.05 -6.07
CA LEU A 302 -0.95 36.24 -6.10
C LEU A 302 -1.40 37.29 -5.08
N GLN A 303 -2.71 37.51 -4.92
CA GLN A 303 -3.24 38.40 -3.88
C GLN A 303 -2.86 37.92 -2.48
N LEU A 304 -2.99 36.62 -2.21
CA LEU A 304 -2.60 36.01 -0.94
C LEU A 304 -1.10 36.23 -0.68
N ARG A 305 -0.22 35.91 -1.64
CA ARG A 305 1.23 36.14 -1.50
C ARG A 305 1.60 37.62 -1.38
N GLY A 306 0.74 38.53 -1.84
CA GLY A 306 0.93 39.98 -1.75
C GLY A 306 0.61 40.58 -0.37
N ILE A 307 -0.02 39.84 0.54
CA ILE A 307 -0.31 40.33 1.89
C ILE A 307 1.01 40.57 2.64
N GLU A 308 1.19 41.78 3.16
CA GLU A 308 2.35 42.12 3.97
C GLU A 308 2.40 41.24 5.23
N GLY A 309 3.44 40.41 5.33
CA GLY A 309 3.63 39.47 6.45
C GLY A 309 3.39 38.01 6.07
N ILE A 310 2.85 37.71 4.89
CA ILE A 310 2.89 36.35 4.34
C ILE A 310 4.29 36.07 3.78
N LEU A 311 4.87 34.94 4.18
CA LEU A 311 6.21 34.53 3.78
C LEU A 311 6.18 33.67 2.51
N ASP A 312 5.16 32.82 2.40
CA ASP A 312 4.87 32.00 1.23
C ASP A 312 3.39 31.56 1.28
N ALA A 313 2.86 31.10 0.15
CA ALA A 313 1.57 30.44 0.08
C ALA A 313 1.62 29.29 -0.94
N LYS A 314 1.37 28.07 -0.49
CA LYS A 314 1.36 26.86 -1.32
C LYS A 314 0.00 26.19 -1.25
N LEU A 315 -0.60 25.97 -2.42
CA LEU A 315 -1.79 25.15 -2.56
C LEU A 315 -1.37 23.73 -2.92
N ILE A 316 -1.91 22.76 -2.20
CA ILE A 316 -1.67 21.33 -2.35
C ILE A 316 -3.00 20.69 -2.71
N ASN A 317 -3.06 20.00 -3.85
CA ASN A 317 -4.16 19.09 -4.14
C ASN A 317 -3.83 17.74 -3.50
N CYS A 318 -4.67 17.28 -2.56
CA CYS A 318 -4.49 16.02 -1.85
C CYS A 318 -5.17 14.84 -2.55
N GLU A 319 -5.90 15.08 -3.64
CA GLU A 319 -6.51 14.03 -4.45
C GLU A 319 -5.46 13.30 -5.30
N CYS A 320 -5.67 12.00 -5.50
CA CYS A 320 -4.75 11.07 -6.17
C CYS A 320 -5.20 10.74 -7.60
#